data_AF-M5C992-F1
#
_entry.id   AF-M5C992-F1
#
_cell.length_a   1.000
_cell.length_b   1.000
_cell.length_c   1.000
_cell.angle_alpha   90.00
_cell.angle_beta   90.00
_cell.angle_gamma   90.00
#
_symmetry.space_group_name_H-M   'P 1'
#
loop_
_entity.id
_entity.type
_entity.pdbx_description
1 polymer ?
#
loop_
_entity_poly.entity_id
_entity_poly.type
_entity_poly.pdbx_seq_one_letter_code
_entity_poly.pdbx_strand_id
1 'polypeptide(L)'
;MNRTDGLDFADRDPGAETHPDVPRSNLQRNKTERGRLQGLMRINSATGIPTISLKDSPSGVFGAWKEKWDRWMVNDGGRQLFFGVIILLHLLVFAMGFIHYDLKDNSVGARALFGITFPIARTAALVLHVDAAFILLPVCRNFISLLRVSPLGDIIPFDKNITFHKATAWSIVFFTAVHILAHMVNFVRLGLTQTKQIGPLLVLFLQANFATGPGITGWIMTAALGIMVWYAMEKRRRANFERFWYVL
;
A
#
# COMPACT_ATOMS: atom_id res chain seq x y z
N MET A 1 -43.84 -33.86 47.28
CA MET A 1 -42.57 -34.19 47.95
C MET A 1 -41.81 -35.18 47.08
N ASN A 2 -40.61 -34.74 46.67
CA ASN A 2 -39.44 -35.34 46.03
C ASN A 2 -39.51 -36.63 45.20
N ARG A 3 -39.09 -36.46 43.94
CA ARG A 3 -38.58 -37.46 43.01
C ARG A 3 -37.19 -37.93 43.45
N THR A 4 -36.93 -39.20 43.16
CA THR A 4 -35.75 -40.02 43.44
C THR A 4 -34.45 -39.44 42.91
N ASP A 5 -33.43 -39.49 43.77
CA ASP A 5 -32.04 -39.13 43.52
C ASP A 5 -31.39 -39.99 42.42
N GLY A 6 -30.60 -39.30 41.61
CA GLY A 6 -29.84 -39.87 40.52
C GLY A 6 -28.66 -40.69 41.01
N LEU A 7 -28.42 -41.76 40.26
CA LEU A 7 -27.19 -42.57 40.18
C LEU A 7 -25.93 -41.79 40.59
N ASP A 8 -25.49 -42.05 41.82
CA ASP A 8 -24.26 -41.52 42.39
C ASP A 8 -23.08 -42.38 41.91
N PHE A 9 -22.34 -41.89 40.92
CA PHE A 9 -21.14 -42.54 40.38
C PHE A 9 -19.86 -42.18 41.15
N ALA A 10 -19.96 -41.60 42.35
CA ALA A 10 -18.82 -41.06 43.09
C ALA A 10 -17.93 -42.11 43.79
N ASP A 11 -18.42 -43.33 44.04
CA ASP A 11 -17.73 -44.30 44.91
C ASP A 11 -17.12 -45.51 44.18
N ARG A 12 -16.49 -45.29 43.01
CA ARG A 12 -15.59 -46.29 42.44
C ARG A 12 -14.14 -45.88 42.68
N ASP A 13 -13.61 -46.29 43.83
CA ASP A 13 -12.18 -46.26 44.12
C ASP A 13 -11.46 -47.21 43.15
N PRO A 14 -10.58 -46.74 42.24
CA PRO A 14 -9.74 -47.61 41.44
C PRO A 14 -8.52 -48.02 42.29
N GLY A 15 -8.80 -48.71 43.39
CA GLY A 15 -7.80 -49.42 44.14
C GLY A 15 -7.46 -50.71 43.41
N ALA A 16 -6.18 -50.83 43.01
CA ALA A 16 -5.51 -52.03 42.52
C ALA A 16 -5.83 -52.46 41.09
N GLU A 17 -5.04 -51.97 40.13
CA GLU A 17 -4.14 -52.83 39.34
C GLU A 17 -2.93 -51.98 38.90
N THR A 18 -1.85 -52.09 39.67
CA THR A 18 -0.60 -51.35 39.47
C THR A 18 0.23 -52.12 38.44
N HIS A 19 0.17 -51.75 37.16
CA HIS A 19 1.11 -52.26 36.17
C HIS A 19 2.49 -51.57 36.38
N PRO A 20 3.61 -52.32 36.46
CA PRO A 20 4.88 -51.82 36.99
C PRO A 20 5.63 -50.77 36.13
N ASP A 21 5.14 -50.41 34.95
CA ASP A 21 5.90 -49.62 33.96
C ASP A 21 5.38 -48.18 33.72
N VAL A 22 4.50 -47.65 34.56
CA VAL A 22 4.00 -46.27 34.39
C VAL A 22 4.62 -45.36 35.46
N PRO A 23 5.40 -44.31 35.10
CA PRO A 23 5.93 -43.39 36.07
C PRO A 23 4.77 -42.66 36.75
N ARG A 24 4.81 -42.60 38.10
CA ARG A 24 3.81 -41.91 38.91
C ARG A 24 3.62 -40.48 38.41
N SER A 25 2.54 -40.27 37.67
CA SER A 25 2.19 -38.94 37.21
C SER A 25 1.84 -38.11 38.43
N ASN A 26 2.48 -36.94 38.57
CA ASN A 26 2.16 -35.94 39.59
C ASN A 26 0.78 -35.29 39.31
N LEU A 27 -0.22 -36.05 38.84
CA LEU A 27 -1.58 -35.60 38.53
C LEU A 27 -2.45 -35.43 39.78
N GLN A 28 -1.89 -35.62 40.97
CA GLN A 28 -2.40 -34.98 42.19
C GLN A 28 -2.18 -33.45 42.17
N ARG A 29 -1.61 -32.90 41.09
CA ARG A 29 -1.60 -31.47 40.78
C ARG A 29 -3.03 -30.95 40.69
N ASN A 30 -3.47 -30.51 41.86
CA ASN A 30 -4.20 -29.27 42.07
C ASN A 30 -5.71 -29.37 41.86
N LYS A 31 -6.40 -30.00 42.81
CA LYS A 31 -7.86 -29.85 43.03
C LYS A 31 -8.26 -28.37 43.10
N THR A 32 -7.37 -27.51 43.61
CA THR A 32 -7.55 -26.05 43.71
C THR A 32 -7.49 -25.35 42.34
N GLU A 33 -6.70 -25.85 41.38
CA GLU A 33 -6.66 -25.36 39.99
C GLU A 33 -7.93 -25.74 39.23
N ARG A 34 -8.51 -26.91 39.47
CA ARG A 34 -9.80 -27.28 38.85
C ARG A 34 -10.91 -26.31 39.26
N GLY A 35 -10.95 -25.87 40.52
CA GLY A 35 -11.88 -24.83 40.98
C GLY A 35 -11.61 -23.45 40.34
N ARG A 36 -10.33 -23.06 40.21
CA ARG A 36 -9.95 -21.81 39.52
C ARG A 36 -10.30 -21.83 38.03
N LEU A 37 -10.10 -22.95 37.35
CA LEU A 37 -10.42 -23.13 35.92
C LEU A 37 -11.94 -23.24 35.69
N GLN A 38 -12.69 -23.85 36.60
CA GLN A 38 -14.16 -23.84 36.56
C GLN A 38 -14.71 -22.41 36.71
N GLY A 39 -14.11 -21.57 37.56
CA GLY A 39 -14.45 -20.15 37.65
C GLY A 39 -14.21 -19.40 36.34
N LEU A 40 -13.08 -19.64 35.67
CA LEU A 40 -12.75 -19.04 34.37
C LEU A 40 -13.70 -19.50 33.25
N MET A 41 -14.10 -20.78 33.23
CA MET A 41 -15.10 -21.27 32.27
C MET A 41 -16.50 -20.73 32.55
N ARG A 42 -16.84 -20.46 33.82
CA ARG A 42 -18.15 -19.89 34.20
C ARG A 42 -18.27 -18.40 33.87
N ILE A 43 -17.16 -17.65 33.90
CA ILE A 43 -17.15 -16.24 33.45
C ILE A 43 -17.42 -16.14 31.95
N ASN A 44 -16.94 -17.10 31.14
CA ASN A 44 -17.28 -17.19 29.71
C ASN A 44 -18.69 -17.75 29.43
N SER A 45 -19.36 -18.33 30.44
CA SER A 45 -20.73 -18.86 30.30
C SER A 45 -21.79 -17.89 30.83
N ALA A 46 -21.38 -16.87 31.60
CA ALA A 46 -22.23 -15.82 32.16
C ALA A 46 -22.27 -14.55 31.27
N THR A 47 -21.47 -14.49 30.21
CA THR A 47 -21.89 -13.77 29.02
C THR A 47 -23.01 -14.58 28.40
N GLY A 48 -24.25 -14.24 28.78
CA GLY A 48 -25.43 -14.79 28.13
C GLY A 48 -25.20 -14.81 26.62
N ILE A 49 -25.72 -15.84 25.96
CA ILE A 49 -26.00 -15.81 24.53
C ILE A 49 -26.42 -14.37 24.24
N PRO A 50 -25.72 -13.61 23.39
CA PRO A 50 -26.23 -12.32 23.02
C PRO A 50 -27.61 -12.64 22.47
N THR A 51 -28.65 -12.35 23.26
CA THR A 51 -29.96 -12.05 22.70
C THR A 51 -29.58 -11.00 21.69
N ILE A 52 -29.54 -11.43 20.43
CA ILE A 52 -29.45 -10.53 19.29
C ILE A 52 -30.56 -9.57 19.59
N SER A 53 -30.19 -8.40 20.10
CA SER A 53 -31.11 -7.33 20.37
C SER A 53 -31.60 -7.00 18.98
N LEU A 54 -32.78 -7.51 18.62
CA LEU A 54 -33.50 -7.14 17.40
C LEU A 54 -34.00 -5.69 17.53
N LYS A 55 -33.18 -4.81 18.12
CA LYS A 55 -33.46 -3.39 18.37
C LYS A 55 -32.45 -2.48 17.67
N ASP A 56 -31.74 -2.99 16.67
CA ASP A 56 -31.01 -2.18 15.71
C ASP A 56 -31.34 -2.64 14.28
N SER A 57 -32.64 -2.68 13.95
CA SER A 57 -33.00 -2.68 12.53
C SER A 57 -32.65 -1.29 12.00
N PRO A 58 -31.83 -1.14 10.94
CA PRO A 58 -31.41 0.16 10.47
C PRO A 58 -32.65 0.97 10.09
N SER A 59 -32.97 1.97 10.92
CA SER A 59 -34.04 2.91 10.64
C SER A 59 -33.61 3.76 9.45
N GLY A 60 -33.90 3.27 8.24
CA GLY A 60 -33.67 3.95 6.98
C GLY A 60 -32.42 3.50 6.22
N VAL A 61 -32.43 3.79 4.92
CA VAL A 61 -31.35 3.50 3.96
C VAL A 61 -29.98 3.97 4.49
N PHE A 62 -29.94 5.13 5.16
CA PHE A 62 -28.73 5.68 5.78
C PHE A 62 -28.15 4.81 6.91
N GLY A 63 -28.98 4.19 7.75
CA GLY A 63 -28.50 3.29 8.80
C GLY A 63 -27.86 2.03 8.24
N ALA A 64 -28.48 1.45 7.20
CA ALA A 64 -27.94 0.26 6.52
C ALA A 64 -26.64 0.57 5.75
N TRP A 65 -26.52 1.77 5.19
CA TRP A 65 -25.28 2.25 4.57
C TRP A 65 -24.18 2.49 5.59
N LYS A 66 -24.49 3.10 6.73
CA LYS A 66 -23.53 3.33 7.81
C LYS A 66 -22.98 2.03 8.37
N GLU A 67 -23.83 1.04 8.62
CA GLU A 67 -23.39 -0.26 9.14
C GLU A 67 -22.52 -1.03 8.12
N LYS A 68 -22.83 -0.92 6.82
CA LYS A 68 -21.98 -1.46 5.75
C LYS A 68 -20.64 -0.72 5.67
N TRP A 69 -20.65 0.60 5.82
CA TRP A 69 -19.45 1.44 5.85
C TRP A 69 -18.56 1.10 7.04
N ASP A 70 -19.14 1.00 8.24
CA ASP A 70 -18.39 0.66 9.47
C ASP A 70 -17.77 -0.74 9.34
N ARG A 71 -18.52 -1.73 8.82
CA ARG A 71 -17.97 -3.06 8.52
C ARG A 71 -16.85 -3.03 7.48
N TRP A 72 -16.99 -2.22 6.43
CA TRP A 72 -15.95 -2.07 5.41
C TRP A 72 -14.71 -1.36 5.96
N MET A 73 -14.89 -0.31 6.76
CA MET A 73 -13.82 0.45 7.42
C MET A 73 -12.99 -0.45 8.35
N VAL A 74 -13.64 -1.31 9.12
CA VAL A 74 -12.99 -2.26 10.03
C VAL A 74 -12.20 -3.34 9.27
N ASN A 75 -12.70 -3.82 8.13
CA ASN A 75 -12.05 -4.90 7.40
C ASN A 75 -10.88 -4.40 6.52
N ASP A 76 -11.12 -3.41 5.66
CA ASP A 76 -10.14 -3.01 4.64
C ASP A 76 -10.15 -1.51 4.27
N GLY A 77 -11.09 -0.73 4.82
CA GLY A 77 -11.32 0.66 4.40
C GLY A 77 -10.11 1.57 4.64
N GLY A 78 -9.41 1.45 5.77
CA GLY A 78 -8.20 2.24 6.04
C GLY A 78 -7.11 2.04 4.97
N ARG A 79 -6.94 0.82 4.44
CA ARG A 79 -5.99 0.55 3.34
C ARG A 79 -6.48 1.18 2.04
N GLN A 80 -7.75 0.98 1.69
CA GLN A 80 -8.32 1.46 0.43
C GLN A 80 -8.40 2.99 0.38
N LEU A 81 -8.75 3.65 1.49
CA LEU A 81 -8.74 5.11 1.62
C LEU A 81 -7.33 5.67 1.45
N PHE A 82 -6.32 5.04 2.04
CA PHE A 82 -4.93 5.48 1.89
C PHE A 82 -4.48 5.50 0.42
N PHE A 83 -4.69 4.40 -0.31
CA PHE A 83 -4.38 4.36 -1.74
C PHE A 83 -5.28 5.29 -2.56
N GLY A 84 -6.55 5.42 -2.18
CA GLY A 84 -7.49 6.36 -2.80
C GLY A 84 -7.01 7.80 -2.70
N VAL A 85 -6.55 8.24 -1.52
CA VAL A 85 -5.99 9.57 -1.30
C VAL A 85 -4.75 9.81 -2.15
N ILE A 86 -3.86 8.81 -2.23
CA ILE A 86 -2.63 8.91 -3.05
C ILE A 86 -2.99 9.03 -4.53
N ILE A 87 -3.86 8.16 -5.04
CA ILE A 87 -4.29 8.19 -6.44
C ILE A 87 -4.97 9.53 -6.74
N LEU A 88 -5.86 9.98 -5.87
CA LEU A 88 -6.53 11.28 -5.99
C LEU A 88 -5.52 12.42 -6.03
N LEU A 89 -4.49 12.39 -5.18
CA LEU A 89 -3.43 13.39 -5.17
C LEU A 89 -2.65 13.42 -6.48
N HIS A 90 -2.27 12.26 -7.04
CA HIS A 90 -1.59 12.19 -8.34
C HIS A 90 -2.48 12.68 -9.47
N LEU A 91 -3.77 12.29 -9.48
CA LEU A 91 -4.74 12.76 -10.46
C LEU A 91 -4.96 14.27 -10.37
N LEU A 92 -5.02 14.82 -9.16
CA LEU A 92 -5.17 16.25 -8.92
C LEU A 92 -3.94 17.03 -9.37
N VAL A 93 -2.74 16.59 -9.00
CA VAL A 93 -1.48 17.22 -9.47
C VAL A 93 -1.36 17.12 -10.98
N PHE A 94 -1.73 15.98 -11.56
CA PHE A 94 -1.71 15.79 -13.01
C PHE A 94 -2.73 16.71 -13.70
N ALA A 95 -3.98 16.76 -13.25
CA ALA A 95 -5.01 17.60 -13.84
C ALA A 95 -4.64 19.09 -13.74
N MET A 96 -4.22 19.55 -12.55
CA MET A 96 -3.81 20.94 -12.35
C MET A 96 -2.57 21.28 -13.18
N GLY A 97 -1.57 20.40 -13.21
CA GLY A 97 -0.37 20.59 -14.01
C GLY A 97 -0.68 20.64 -15.50
N PHE A 98 -1.55 19.74 -15.97
CA PHE A 98 -1.96 19.69 -17.38
C PHE A 98 -2.68 20.97 -17.78
N ILE A 99 -3.72 21.37 -17.03
CA ILE A 99 -4.46 22.61 -17.29
C ILE A 99 -3.52 23.82 -17.22
N HIS A 100 -2.60 23.85 -16.25
CA HIS A 100 -1.63 24.93 -16.14
C HIS A 100 -0.74 25.02 -17.38
N TYR A 101 -0.13 23.93 -17.83
CA TYR A 101 0.77 23.97 -19.00
C TYR A 101 0.03 24.08 -20.33
N ASP A 102 -1.22 23.64 -20.39
CA ASP A 102 -2.05 23.72 -21.59
C ASP A 102 -2.64 25.12 -21.80
N LEU A 103 -3.02 25.84 -20.74
CA LEU A 103 -3.63 27.17 -20.84
C LEU A 103 -2.63 28.33 -20.70
N LYS A 104 -1.40 28.08 -20.25
CA LYS A 104 -0.43 29.16 -19.98
C LYS A 104 0.03 29.89 -21.25
N ASP A 105 -0.14 31.22 -21.25
CA ASP A 105 0.20 32.09 -22.39
C ASP A 105 1.71 32.10 -22.72
N ASN A 106 2.58 32.03 -21.71
CA ASN A 106 4.03 31.98 -21.93
C ASN A 106 4.53 30.65 -22.55
N SER A 107 3.64 29.72 -22.85
CA SER A 107 3.98 28.42 -23.46
C SER A 107 3.34 28.22 -24.84
N VAL A 108 2.80 29.28 -25.46
CA VAL A 108 2.18 29.20 -26.80
C VAL A 108 3.17 28.67 -27.85
N GLY A 109 4.41 29.16 -27.87
CA GLY A 109 5.43 28.71 -28.83
C GLY A 109 5.78 27.23 -28.68
N ALA A 110 5.96 26.76 -27.44
CA ALA A 110 6.25 25.36 -27.16
C ALA A 110 5.04 24.45 -27.49
N ARG A 111 3.81 24.91 -27.19
CA ARG A 111 2.58 24.22 -27.56
C ARG A 111 2.38 24.15 -29.08
N ALA A 112 2.75 25.20 -29.82
CA ALA A 112 2.67 25.19 -31.28
C ALA A 112 3.65 24.17 -31.90
N LEU A 113 4.86 24.05 -31.36
CA LEU A 113 5.88 23.13 -31.87
C LEU A 113 5.62 21.66 -31.50
N PHE A 114 5.22 21.41 -30.27
CA PHE A 114 5.11 20.05 -29.72
C PHE A 114 3.66 19.56 -29.60
N GLY A 115 2.68 20.45 -29.56
CA GLY A 115 1.26 20.13 -29.36
C GLY A 115 0.97 19.58 -27.96
N ILE A 116 -0.03 18.70 -27.87
CA ILE A 116 -0.53 18.13 -26.60
C ILE A 116 0.52 17.32 -25.82
N THR A 117 1.59 16.85 -26.46
CA THR A 117 2.65 16.12 -25.78
C THR A 117 3.57 17.01 -24.95
N PHE A 118 3.57 18.33 -25.17
CA PHE A 118 4.25 19.29 -24.29
C PHE A 118 3.65 19.35 -22.88
N PRO A 119 2.35 19.67 -22.69
CA PRO A 119 1.77 19.70 -21.36
C PRO A 119 1.82 18.33 -20.69
N ILE A 120 1.70 17.22 -21.43
CA ILE A 120 1.88 15.86 -20.89
C ILE A 120 3.31 15.66 -20.34
N ALA A 121 4.35 15.99 -21.12
CA ALA A 121 5.74 15.82 -20.68
C ALA A 121 6.06 16.65 -19.44
N ARG A 122 5.59 17.91 -19.40
CA ARG A 122 5.80 18.85 -18.28
C ARG A 122 5.03 18.43 -17.04
N THR A 123 3.80 17.94 -17.21
CA THR A 123 2.98 17.45 -16.10
C THR A 123 3.51 16.15 -15.53
N ALA A 124 3.92 15.20 -16.38
CA ALA A 124 4.57 13.97 -15.92
C ALA A 124 5.86 14.28 -15.15
N ALA A 125 6.66 15.25 -15.62
CA ALA A 125 7.81 15.72 -14.86
C ALA A 125 7.41 16.32 -13.50
N LEU A 126 6.36 17.15 -13.43
CA LEU A 126 5.86 17.71 -12.18
C LEU A 126 5.45 16.62 -11.18
N VAL A 127 4.71 15.60 -11.65
CA VAL A 127 4.34 14.45 -10.81
C VAL A 127 5.59 13.72 -10.32
N LEU A 128 6.60 13.50 -11.18
CA LEU A 128 7.86 12.89 -10.76
C LEU A 128 8.60 13.68 -9.66
N HIS A 129 8.54 15.02 -9.67
CA HIS A 129 9.12 15.83 -8.59
C HIS A 129 8.38 15.63 -7.27
N VAL A 130 7.06 15.54 -7.32
CA VAL A 130 6.22 15.25 -6.15
C VAL A 130 6.51 13.85 -5.62
N ASP A 131 6.62 12.86 -6.51
CA ASP A 131 6.90 11.47 -6.15
C ASP A 131 8.31 11.32 -5.57
N ALA A 132 9.28 12.08 -6.08
CA ALA A 132 10.64 12.14 -5.52
C ALA A 132 10.67 12.68 -4.08
N ALA A 133 9.76 13.59 -3.71
CA ALA A 133 9.61 14.02 -2.32
C ALA A 133 8.88 12.95 -1.48
N PHE A 134 7.82 12.35 -2.03
CA PHE A 134 6.99 11.38 -1.32
C PHE A 134 7.63 10.02 -1.10
N ILE A 135 8.60 9.61 -1.94
CA ILE A 135 9.29 8.33 -1.76
C ILE A 135 10.18 8.30 -0.52
N LEU A 136 10.65 9.47 -0.05
CA LEU A 136 11.48 9.64 1.15
C LEU A 136 10.65 9.66 2.44
N LEU A 137 9.44 10.24 2.43
CA LEU A 137 8.56 10.32 3.60
C LEU A 137 8.36 8.99 4.36
N PRO A 138 8.08 7.83 3.72
CA PRO A 138 7.92 6.56 4.43
C PRO A 138 9.19 6.01 5.07
N VAL A 139 10.36 6.45 4.61
CA VAL A 139 11.67 5.98 5.08
C VAL A 139 12.12 6.76 6.33
N CYS A 140 11.63 7.99 6.48
CA CYS A 140 11.86 8.84 7.66
C CYS A 140 11.08 8.34 8.89
N ARG A 141 11.66 7.39 9.64
CA ARG A 141 11.02 6.73 10.81
C ARG A 141 10.50 7.70 11.87
N ASN A 142 11.22 8.79 12.16
CA ASN A 142 10.80 9.79 13.15
C ASN A 142 9.56 10.56 12.67
N PHE A 143 9.51 10.93 11.38
CA PHE A 143 8.37 11.63 10.80
C PHE A 143 7.10 10.76 10.78
N ILE A 144 7.23 9.49 10.41
CA ILE A 144 6.11 8.54 10.45
C ILE A 144 5.60 8.32 11.87
N SER A 145 6.50 8.30 12.86
CA SER A 145 6.11 8.19 14.26
C SER A 145 5.30 9.42 14.73
N LEU A 146 5.65 10.62 14.28
CA LEU A 146 4.88 11.84 14.56
C LEU A 146 3.49 11.81 13.88
N LEU A 147 3.43 11.38 12.61
CA LEU A 147 2.16 11.26 11.89
C LEU A 147 1.22 10.23 12.51
N ARG A 148 1.76 9.14 13.09
CA ARG A 148 0.96 8.12 13.78
C ARG A 148 0.23 8.68 15.02
N VAL A 149 0.85 9.61 15.75
CA VAL A 149 0.26 10.22 16.95
C VAL A 149 -0.70 11.37 16.59
N SER A 150 -0.65 11.85 15.35
CA SER A 150 -1.58 12.88 14.86
C SER A 150 -3.00 12.34 14.69
N PRO A 151 -4.04 13.21 14.62
CA PRO A 151 -5.42 12.79 14.37
C PRO A 151 -5.61 12.03 13.05
N LEU A 152 -4.65 12.14 12.11
CA LEU A 152 -4.67 11.37 10.88
C LEU A 152 -4.30 9.90 11.10
N GLY A 153 -3.63 9.56 12.20
CA GLY A 153 -3.23 8.18 12.52
C GLY A 153 -4.41 7.25 12.80
N ASP A 154 -5.54 7.80 13.25
CA ASP A 154 -6.77 7.05 13.51
C ASP A 154 -7.53 6.70 12.22
N ILE A 155 -7.32 7.46 11.15
CA ILE A 155 -8.01 7.30 9.86
C ILE A 155 -7.11 6.57 8.86
N ILE A 156 -5.80 6.86 8.88
CA ILE A 156 -4.83 6.37 7.91
C ILE A 156 -3.85 5.43 8.60
N PRO A 157 -3.76 4.15 8.17
CA PRO A 157 -2.84 3.18 8.75
C PRO A 157 -1.40 3.45 8.28
N PHE A 158 -0.72 4.40 8.94
CA PHE A 158 0.69 4.75 8.69
C PHE A 158 1.68 3.60 8.97
N ASP A 159 1.21 2.50 9.59
CA ASP A 159 1.97 1.27 9.79
C ASP A 159 2.35 0.56 8.48
N LYS A 160 1.69 0.91 7.37
CA LYS A 160 1.98 0.38 6.02
C LYS A 160 2.89 1.31 5.21
N ASN A 161 3.81 2.00 5.86
CA ASN A 161 4.77 2.91 5.21
C ASN A 161 5.62 2.25 4.10
N ILE A 162 6.02 0.98 4.25
CA ILE A 162 6.74 0.25 3.19
C ILE A 162 5.84 0.00 1.98
N THR A 163 4.56 -0.29 2.21
CA THR A 163 3.59 -0.42 1.12
C THR A 163 3.41 0.91 0.39
N PHE A 164 3.40 2.04 1.12
CA PHE A 164 3.41 3.38 0.52
C PHE A 164 4.65 3.61 -0.34
N HIS A 165 5.84 3.33 0.19
CA HIS A 165 7.09 3.47 -0.56
C HIS A 165 7.07 2.65 -1.86
N LYS A 166 6.60 1.39 -1.81
CA LYS A 166 6.44 0.55 -3.01
C LYS A 166 5.42 1.14 -3.99
N ALA A 167 4.31 1.69 -3.51
CA ALA A 167 3.29 2.31 -4.35
C ALA A 167 3.83 3.55 -5.08
N THR A 168 4.52 4.44 -4.35
CA THR A 168 5.17 5.62 -4.92
C THR A 168 6.27 5.21 -5.91
N ALA A 169 7.06 4.16 -5.61
CA ALA A 169 8.06 3.65 -6.55
C ALA A 169 7.43 3.17 -7.88
N TRP A 170 6.28 2.48 -7.83
CA TRP A 170 5.55 2.10 -9.04
C TRP A 170 4.97 3.31 -9.79
N SER A 171 4.52 4.35 -9.06
CA SER A 171 4.10 5.62 -9.67
C SER A 171 5.25 6.28 -10.43
N ILE A 172 6.44 6.37 -9.82
CA ILE A 172 7.65 6.92 -10.46
C ILE A 172 7.92 6.18 -11.77
N VAL A 173 7.95 4.84 -11.77
CA VAL A 173 8.19 4.06 -12.98
C VAL A 173 7.15 4.36 -14.07
N PHE A 174 5.87 4.44 -13.70
CA PHE A 174 4.80 4.76 -14.64
C PHE A 174 4.96 6.17 -15.24
N PHE A 175 5.13 7.20 -14.41
CA PHE A 175 5.27 8.57 -14.89
C PHE A 175 6.60 8.81 -15.62
N THR A 176 7.67 8.09 -15.27
CA THR A 176 8.91 8.07 -16.04
C THR A 176 8.66 7.53 -17.45
N ALA A 177 7.92 6.42 -17.60
CA ALA A 177 7.58 5.89 -18.92
C ALA A 177 6.74 6.89 -19.73
N VAL A 178 5.71 7.49 -19.13
CA VAL A 178 4.88 8.54 -19.78
C VAL A 178 5.73 9.75 -20.19
N HIS A 179 6.64 10.20 -19.32
CA HIS A 179 7.54 11.32 -19.59
C HIS A 179 8.49 11.03 -20.76
N ILE A 180 9.13 9.85 -20.77
CA ILE A 180 10.02 9.41 -21.85
C ILE A 180 9.25 9.35 -23.18
N LEU A 181 8.10 8.69 -23.21
CA LEU A 181 7.28 8.56 -24.42
C LEU A 181 6.86 9.94 -24.97
N ALA A 182 6.44 10.86 -24.10
CA ALA A 182 6.11 12.21 -24.50
C ALA A 182 7.31 12.96 -25.08
N HIS A 183 8.51 12.78 -24.51
CA HIS A 183 9.75 13.33 -25.06
C HIS A 183 10.12 12.73 -26.43
N MET A 184 9.95 11.41 -26.62
CA MET A 184 10.19 10.79 -27.92
C MET A 184 9.29 11.38 -29.00
N VAL A 185 8.00 11.57 -28.70
CA VAL A 185 7.06 12.20 -29.64
C VAL A 185 7.44 13.65 -29.90
N ASN A 186 7.88 14.39 -28.88
CA ASN A 186 8.35 15.77 -29.02
C ASN A 186 9.57 15.86 -29.96
N PHE A 187 10.54 14.95 -29.84
CA PHE A 187 11.71 14.91 -30.71
C PHE A 187 11.34 14.57 -32.17
N VAL A 188 10.42 13.63 -32.39
CA VAL A 188 9.92 13.32 -33.74
C VAL A 188 9.20 14.53 -34.33
N ARG A 189 8.33 15.20 -33.57
CA ARG A 189 7.65 16.42 -34.02
C ARG A 189 8.63 17.52 -34.37
N LEU A 190 9.65 17.74 -33.55
CA LEU A 190 10.71 18.71 -33.84
C LEU A 190 11.42 18.36 -35.16
N GLY A 191 11.80 17.10 -35.35
CA GLY A 191 12.40 16.64 -36.62
C GLY A 191 11.49 16.91 -37.81
N LEU A 192 10.20 16.59 -37.71
CA LEU A 192 9.21 16.83 -38.77
C LEU A 192 8.99 18.32 -39.10
N THR A 193 9.16 19.22 -38.13
CA THR A 193 9.10 20.67 -38.41
C THR A 193 10.29 21.18 -39.22
N GLN A 194 11.45 20.52 -39.12
CA GLN A 194 12.67 20.93 -39.82
C GLN A 194 12.87 20.18 -41.15
N THR A 195 12.46 18.93 -41.23
CA THR A 195 12.66 18.10 -42.42
C THR A 195 11.57 17.03 -42.55
N LYS A 196 11.09 16.84 -43.78
CA LYS A 196 10.16 15.75 -44.13
C LYS A 196 10.88 14.49 -44.65
N GLN A 197 12.21 14.54 -44.77
CA GLN A 197 13.01 13.41 -45.22
C GLN A 197 13.43 12.54 -44.04
N ILE A 198 13.33 11.22 -44.19
CA ILE A 198 13.59 10.25 -43.11
C ILE A 198 15.05 10.31 -42.63
N GLY A 199 16.02 10.45 -43.55
CA GLY A 199 17.45 10.46 -43.20
C GLY A 199 17.81 11.60 -42.23
N PRO A 200 17.61 12.87 -42.60
CA PRO A 200 17.85 14.01 -41.72
C PRO A 200 17.01 14.01 -40.43
N LEU A 201 15.77 13.49 -40.49
CA LEU A 201 14.93 13.33 -39.31
C LEU A 201 15.55 12.39 -38.29
N LEU A 202 16.09 11.24 -38.74
CA LEU A 202 16.76 10.29 -37.85
C LEU A 202 18.01 10.90 -37.21
N VAL A 203 18.79 11.68 -37.97
CA VAL A 203 19.97 12.39 -37.43
C VAL A 203 19.56 13.36 -36.33
N LEU A 204 18.53 14.18 -36.57
CA LEU A 204 17.98 15.12 -35.59
C LEU A 204 17.42 14.41 -34.35
N PHE A 205 16.71 13.30 -34.55
CA PHE A 205 16.19 12.49 -33.46
C PHE A 205 17.31 11.90 -32.60
N LEU A 206 18.35 11.33 -33.21
CA LEU A 206 19.50 10.78 -32.50
C LEU A 206 20.29 11.88 -31.78
N GLN A 207 20.48 13.03 -32.43
CA GLN A 207 21.14 14.18 -31.82
C GLN A 207 20.34 14.70 -30.62
N ALA A 208 19.01 14.81 -30.72
CA ALA A 208 18.15 15.20 -29.62
C ALA A 208 18.25 14.23 -28.42
N ASN A 209 18.33 12.93 -28.69
CA ASN A 209 18.42 11.90 -27.64
C ASN A 209 19.80 11.77 -26.99
N PHE A 210 20.87 11.85 -27.78
CA PHE A 210 22.22 11.43 -27.32
C PHE A 210 23.27 12.53 -27.38
N ALA A 211 22.98 13.68 -27.99
CA ALA A 211 23.92 14.81 -28.06
C ALA A 211 23.43 16.04 -27.29
N THR A 212 22.20 16.04 -26.78
CA THR A 212 21.71 17.11 -25.91
C THR A 212 21.92 16.76 -24.44
N GLY A 213 22.25 17.77 -23.62
CA GLY A 213 22.39 17.61 -22.17
C GLY A 213 21.18 16.91 -21.52
N PRO A 214 19.94 17.37 -21.77
CA PRO A 214 18.73 16.73 -21.23
C PRO A 214 18.51 15.29 -21.71
N GLY A 215 18.91 14.96 -22.94
CA GLY A 215 18.79 13.60 -23.49
C GLY A 215 19.71 12.61 -22.80
N ILE A 216 21.01 12.94 -22.70
CA ILE A 216 22.01 12.08 -22.07
C ILE A 216 21.69 11.85 -20.58
N THR A 217 21.39 12.92 -19.85
CA THR A 217 21.05 12.80 -18.42
C THR A 217 19.78 11.99 -18.21
N GLY A 218 18.78 12.13 -19.09
CA GLY A 218 17.56 11.32 -19.07
C GLY A 218 17.84 9.82 -19.20
N TRP A 219 18.71 9.42 -20.14
CA TRP A 219 19.09 8.02 -20.33
C TRP A 219 19.87 7.46 -19.14
N ILE A 220 20.81 8.23 -18.59
CA ILE A 220 21.58 7.83 -17.39
C ILE A 220 20.65 7.61 -16.20
N MET A 221 19.74 8.56 -15.93
CA MET A 221 18.79 8.47 -14.82
C MET A 221 17.80 7.31 -15.02
N THR A 222 17.34 7.07 -16.26
CA THR A 222 16.45 5.95 -16.58
C THR A 222 17.14 4.60 -16.39
N ALA A 223 18.40 4.48 -16.79
CA ALA A 223 19.19 3.28 -16.56
C ALA A 223 19.39 3.02 -15.05
N ALA A 224 19.73 4.06 -14.28
CA ALA A 224 19.85 3.97 -12.83
C ALA A 224 18.53 3.53 -12.17
N LEU A 225 17.40 4.15 -12.55
CA LEU A 225 16.07 3.76 -12.07
C LEU A 225 15.75 2.30 -12.42
N GLY A 226 16.03 1.87 -13.66
CA GLY A 226 15.83 0.50 -14.12
C GLY A 226 16.62 -0.52 -13.30
N ILE A 227 17.89 -0.22 -13.01
CA ILE A 227 18.76 -1.07 -12.17
C ILE A 227 18.21 -1.14 -10.74
N MET A 228 17.84 0.00 -10.13
CA MET A 228 17.25 0.03 -8.79
C MET A 228 15.99 -0.83 -8.70
N VAL A 229 15.05 -0.63 -9.62
CA VAL A 229 13.79 -1.40 -9.66
C VAL A 229 14.06 -2.89 -9.88
N TRP A 230 15.00 -3.22 -10.75
CA TRP A 230 15.35 -4.60 -11.09
C TRP A 230 15.84 -5.41 -9.87
N TYR A 231 16.65 -4.80 -9.01
CA TYR A 231 17.13 -5.42 -7.77
C TYR A 231 16.12 -5.32 -6.62
N ALA A 232 15.27 -4.30 -6.60
CA ALA A 232 14.19 -4.15 -5.61
C ALA A 232 13.03 -5.14 -5.79
N MET A 233 12.89 -5.78 -6.95
CA MET A 233 11.86 -6.80 -7.19
C MET A 233 11.93 -7.96 -6.18
N GLU A 234 10.78 -8.37 -5.67
CA GLU A 234 10.62 -9.37 -4.59
C GLU A 234 11.41 -10.66 -4.85
N LYS A 235 11.38 -11.17 -6.08
CA LYS A 235 12.12 -12.37 -6.49
C LYS A 235 13.64 -12.23 -6.35
N ARG A 236 14.20 -11.08 -6.73
CA ARG A 236 15.65 -10.83 -6.68
C ARG A 236 16.13 -10.42 -5.31
N ARG A 237 15.36 -9.56 -4.64
CA ARG A 237 15.65 -9.12 -3.27
C ARG A 237 15.72 -10.30 -2.30
N ARG A 238 14.86 -11.31 -2.45
CA ARG A 238 14.89 -12.53 -1.63
C ARG A 238 16.06 -13.46 -1.97
N ALA A 239 16.52 -13.47 -3.23
CA ALA A 239 17.61 -14.32 -3.68
C ALA A 239 19.00 -13.73 -3.41
N ASN A 240 19.16 -12.40 -3.47
CA ASN A 240 20.44 -11.72 -3.30
C ASN A 240 20.23 -10.42 -2.50
N PHE A 241 20.07 -10.54 -1.18
CA PHE A 241 19.77 -9.41 -0.30
C PHE A 241 20.91 -8.38 -0.20
N GLU A 242 22.17 -8.81 -0.31
CA GLU A 242 23.33 -7.90 -0.29
C GLU A 242 23.34 -6.95 -1.49
N ARG A 243 23.06 -7.47 -2.69
CA ARG A 243 23.01 -6.66 -3.92
C ARG A 243 21.89 -5.62 -3.91
N PHE A 244 20.83 -5.89 -3.17
CA PHE A 244 19.76 -4.91 -2.95
C PHE A 244 20.28 -3.69 -2.19
N TRP A 245 21.12 -3.87 -1.16
CA TRP A 245 21.66 -2.76 -0.37
C TRP A 245 22.74 -1.93 -1.08
N TYR A 246 23.53 -2.53 -1.96
CA TYR A 246 24.56 -1.77 -2.69
C TYR A 246 24.00 -0.91 -3.83
N VAL A 247 22.78 -1.21 -4.27
CA VAL A 247 22.16 -0.56 -5.43
C VAL A 247 21.12 0.49 -5.02
N LEU A 248 20.59 0.41 -3.79
CA LEU A 248 19.52 1.27 -3.27
C LEU A 248 20.04 2.24 -2.21
#